data_AF-A0A959PSP2-F1
#
_entry.id   AF-A0A959PSP2-F1
#
_cell.length_a   1.000
_cell.length_b   1.000
_cell.length_c   1.000
_cell.angle_alpha   90.00
_cell.angle_beta   90.00
_cell.angle_gamma   90.00
#
_symmetry.space_group_name_H-M   'P 1'
#
loop_
_entity.id
_entity.type
_entity.pdbx_description
1 polymer ?
#
loop_
_entity_poly.entity_id
_entity_poly.type
_entity_poly.pdbx_seq_one_letter_code
_entity_poly.pdbx_strand_id
1 'polypeptide(L)'
;IKFLSLTAWLVITRTVDVFATFQFTPDLQKEANPMVSVFGLHSWSIMLTVISLLVAGVIYLYYIHVFKKDLPHPVEKGMAFSEFSGYLFFGEKRPWYHMLYHIPKGLKRNVQVMGVILPYGLAFAGLVSTLMWYGIYFLPELYRPYHSVFAIWTLLGLGCIASWLIFAWVEFDKYRLKVKAKDAGI
;
A
#
# COMPACT_ATOMS: atom_id res chain seq x y z
N ILE A 1 18.62 -6.47 -3.79
CA ILE A 1 18.64 -5.47 -2.70
C ILE A 1 17.24 -4.89 -2.44
N LYS A 2 16.62 -4.15 -3.39
CA LYS A 2 15.30 -3.51 -3.19
C LYS A 2 14.18 -4.45 -2.68
N PHE A 3 14.08 -5.65 -3.27
CA PHE A 3 13.08 -6.64 -2.85
C PHE A 3 13.30 -7.07 -1.38
N LEU A 4 14.53 -7.46 -1.04
CA LEU A 4 14.88 -7.93 0.30
C LEU A 4 14.68 -6.83 1.36
N SER A 5 15.09 -5.59 1.07
CA SER A 5 14.95 -4.48 2.02
C SER A 5 13.49 -4.15 2.31
N LEU A 6 12.63 -4.11 1.29
CA LEU A 6 11.21 -3.81 1.50
C LEU A 6 10.52 -4.98 2.20
N THR A 7 10.80 -6.22 1.82
CA THR A 7 10.26 -7.41 2.49
C THR A 7 10.66 -7.48 3.96
N ALA A 8 11.95 -7.22 4.27
CA ALA A 8 12.42 -7.17 5.65
C ALA A 8 11.71 -6.06 6.44
N TRP A 9 11.57 -4.86 5.86
CA TRP A 9 10.85 -3.76 6.47
C TRP A 9 9.39 -4.11 6.76
N LEU A 10 8.69 -4.76 5.82
CA LEU A 10 7.31 -5.20 6.00
C LEU A 10 7.19 -6.19 7.16
N VAL A 11 8.05 -7.22 7.21
CA VAL A 11 8.00 -8.20 8.29
C VAL A 11 8.30 -7.54 9.64
N ILE A 12 9.38 -6.77 9.73
CA ILE A 12 9.80 -6.10 10.98
C ILE A 12 8.69 -5.18 11.51
N THR A 13 8.17 -4.28 10.67
CA THR A 13 7.17 -3.31 11.13
C THR A 13 5.85 -3.97 11.51
N ARG A 14 5.46 -5.08 10.87
CA ARG A 14 4.26 -5.83 11.26
C ARG A 14 4.48 -6.61 12.56
N THR A 15 5.68 -7.15 12.78
CA THR A 15 6.03 -7.79 14.06
C THR A 15 6.04 -6.78 15.20
N VAL A 16 6.61 -5.58 14.99
CA VAL A 16 6.59 -4.49 15.99
C VAL A 16 5.16 -4.07 16.31
N ASP A 17 4.32 -3.91 15.30
CA ASP A 17 2.91 -3.55 15.47
C ASP A 17 2.16 -4.59 16.30
N VAL A 18 2.29 -5.87 15.94
CA VAL A 18 1.69 -7.01 16.68
C VAL A 18 2.18 -7.06 18.12
N PHE A 19 3.47 -6.90 18.36
CA PHE A 19 4.07 -6.91 19.69
C PHE A 19 3.54 -5.77 20.55
N ALA A 20 3.51 -4.55 20.00
CA ALA A 20 2.99 -3.39 20.70
C ALA A 20 1.49 -3.54 21.00
N THR A 21 0.68 -3.98 20.03
CA THR A 21 -0.75 -4.26 20.27
C THR A 21 -0.93 -5.30 21.39
N PHE A 22 -0.12 -6.36 21.44
CA PHE A 22 -0.21 -7.36 22.50
C PHE A 22 0.12 -6.77 23.88
N GLN A 23 1.10 -5.88 23.94
CA GLN A 23 1.50 -5.23 25.19
C GLN A 23 0.44 -4.25 25.71
N PHE A 24 -0.24 -3.52 24.82
CA PHE A 24 -1.20 -2.47 25.21
C PHE A 24 -2.66 -2.96 25.27
N THR A 25 -3.03 -3.96 24.47
CA THR A 25 -4.39 -4.51 24.37
C THR A 25 -4.36 -6.05 24.28
N PRO A 26 -3.90 -6.75 25.34
CA PRO A 26 -3.70 -8.20 25.31
C PRO A 26 -4.99 -9.02 25.10
N ASP A 27 -6.16 -8.43 25.35
CA ASP A 27 -7.48 -9.05 25.14
C ASP A 27 -8.16 -8.58 23.84
N LEU A 28 -7.49 -7.73 23.05
CA LEU A 28 -7.97 -7.09 21.82
C LEU A 28 -9.21 -6.18 21.99
N GLN A 29 -9.79 -6.03 23.17
CA GLN A 29 -11.10 -5.38 23.33
C GLN A 29 -11.11 -3.89 22.97
N LYS A 30 -9.97 -3.23 23.10
CA LYS A 30 -9.79 -1.80 22.80
C LYS A 30 -9.07 -1.55 21.48
N GLU A 31 -8.89 -2.59 20.66
CA GLU A 31 -8.14 -2.50 19.43
C GLU A 31 -8.95 -1.77 18.34
N ALA A 32 -8.40 -0.68 17.83
CA ALA A 32 -9.05 0.13 16.80
C ALA A 32 -9.04 -0.53 15.42
N ASN A 33 -8.18 -1.54 15.20
CA ASN A 33 -8.07 -2.27 13.94
C ASN A 33 -9.46 -2.77 13.48
N PRO A 34 -9.91 -2.45 12.24
CA PRO A 34 -11.19 -2.89 11.71
C PRO A 34 -11.45 -4.40 11.81
N MET A 35 -10.41 -5.23 11.74
CA MET A 35 -10.54 -6.68 11.92
C MET A 35 -11.12 -7.04 13.29
N VAL A 36 -10.81 -6.26 14.33
CA VAL A 36 -11.34 -6.46 15.67
C VAL A 36 -12.61 -5.63 15.87
N SER A 37 -12.55 -4.34 15.56
CA SER A 37 -13.63 -3.38 15.87
C SER A 37 -14.86 -3.48 14.97
N VAL A 38 -14.71 -3.98 13.73
CA VAL A 38 -15.81 -4.14 12.76
C VAL A 38 -16.13 -5.61 12.53
N PHE A 39 -15.12 -6.48 12.40
CA PHE A 39 -15.32 -7.90 12.10
C PHE A 39 -15.33 -8.81 13.35
N GLY A 40 -15.12 -8.28 14.56
CA GLY A 40 -15.27 -9.02 15.81
C GLY A 40 -14.22 -10.12 16.04
N LEU A 41 -13.02 -10.01 15.44
CA LEU A 41 -11.97 -10.99 15.65
C LEU A 41 -11.28 -10.78 17.00
N HIS A 42 -11.71 -11.52 18.02
CA HIS A 42 -11.15 -11.43 19.38
C HIS A 42 -10.13 -12.54 19.73
N SER A 43 -9.72 -13.33 18.74
CA SER A 43 -8.73 -14.40 18.94
C SER A 43 -7.38 -14.02 18.34
N TRP A 44 -6.33 -14.00 19.18
CA TRP A 44 -4.96 -13.76 18.75
C TRP A 44 -4.49 -14.75 17.69
N SER A 45 -4.83 -16.04 17.82
CA SER A 45 -4.40 -17.05 16.83
C SER A 45 -5.01 -16.80 15.46
N ILE A 46 -6.28 -16.41 15.41
CA ILE A 46 -6.97 -16.05 14.16
C ILE A 46 -6.36 -14.76 13.60
N MET A 47 -6.17 -13.74 14.43
CA MET A 47 -5.60 -12.46 14.00
C MET A 47 -4.19 -12.62 13.43
N LEU A 48 -3.31 -13.36 14.12
CA LEU A 48 -1.96 -13.65 13.65
C LEU A 48 -1.96 -14.43 12.34
N THR A 49 -2.87 -15.40 12.20
CA THR A 49 -3.03 -16.17 10.96
C THR A 49 -3.41 -15.25 9.80
N VAL A 50 -4.43 -14.40 9.97
CA VAL A 50 -4.89 -13.47 8.94
C VAL A 50 -3.79 -12.47 8.57
N ILE A 51 -3.13 -11.84 9.56
CA ILE A 51 -2.05 -10.88 9.31
C ILE A 51 -0.89 -11.57 8.56
N SER A 52 -0.50 -12.77 8.98
CA SER A 52 0.58 -13.51 8.33
C SER A 52 0.26 -13.84 6.87
N LEU A 53 -0.96 -14.29 6.60
CA LEU A 53 -1.43 -14.57 5.24
C LEU A 53 -1.49 -13.30 4.37
N LEU A 54 -1.97 -12.18 4.92
CA LEU A 54 -2.02 -10.91 4.21
C LEU A 54 -0.61 -10.40 3.88
N VAL A 55 0.31 -10.43 4.84
CA VAL A 55 1.70 -10.01 4.63
C VAL A 55 2.40 -10.92 3.62
N ALA A 56 2.24 -12.25 3.73
CA ALA A 56 2.76 -13.20 2.76
C ALA A 56 2.19 -12.96 1.35
N GLY A 57 0.89 -12.71 1.25
CA GLY A 57 0.21 -12.37 0.00
C GLY A 57 0.77 -11.10 -0.64
N VAL A 58 0.99 -10.05 0.14
CA VAL A 58 1.58 -8.79 -0.37
C VAL A 58 3.03 -8.99 -0.81
N ILE A 59 3.84 -9.74 -0.06
CA ILE A 59 5.21 -10.08 -0.46
C ILE A 59 5.20 -10.89 -1.77
N TYR A 60 4.26 -11.82 -1.93
CA TYR A 60 4.12 -12.61 -3.15
C TYR A 60 3.72 -11.75 -4.36
N LEU A 61 2.76 -10.82 -4.20
CA LEU A 61 2.41 -9.87 -5.26
C LEU A 61 3.62 -8.98 -5.62
N TYR A 62 4.39 -8.54 -4.63
CA TYR A 62 5.61 -7.78 -4.86
C TYR A 62 6.66 -8.59 -5.64
N TYR A 63 6.81 -9.86 -5.29
CA TYR A 63 7.69 -10.79 -5.99
C TYR A 63 7.29 -10.88 -7.48
N ILE A 64 5.99 -11.06 -7.76
CA ILE A 64 5.49 -11.08 -9.14
C ILE A 64 5.82 -9.77 -9.87
N HIS A 65 5.60 -8.63 -9.23
CA HIS A 65 5.89 -7.33 -9.84
C HIS A 65 7.40 -7.16 -10.15
N VAL A 66 8.27 -7.49 -9.20
CA VAL A 66 9.72 -7.27 -9.34
C VAL A 66 10.33 -8.21 -10.37
N PHE A 67 9.95 -9.49 -10.36
CA PHE A 67 10.65 -10.54 -11.11
C PHE A 67 9.93 -11.01 -12.38
N LYS A 68 8.60 -10.81 -12.49
CA LYS A 68 7.80 -11.24 -13.66
C LYS A 68 7.22 -10.05 -14.44
N LYS A 69 7.92 -8.90 -14.41
CA LYS A 69 7.47 -7.59 -14.93
C LYS A 69 6.66 -7.70 -16.21
N ASP A 70 5.38 -7.37 -16.12
CA ASP A 70 4.50 -7.33 -17.27
C ASP A 70 3.36 -6.32 -17.05
N LEU A 71 3.73 -5.05 -16.83
CA LEU A 71 2.77 -3.95 -16.77
C LEU A 71 2.73 -3.26 -18.14
N PRO A 72 1.68 -3.48 -18.95
CA PRO A 72 1.61 -2.89 -20.28
C PRO A 72 1.32 -1.39 -20.20
N HIS A 73 2.12 -0.61 -20.93
CA HIS A 73 1.86 0.81 -21.16
C HIS A 73 0.89 1.00 -22.33
N PRO A 74 0.10 2.09 -22.36
CA PRO A 74 -0.78 2.38 -23.48
C PRO A 74 0.01 2.60 -24.77
N VAL A 75 -0.59 2.20 -25.89
CA VAL A 75 -0.02 2.39 -27.24
C VAL A 75 -0.35 3.77 -27.81
N GLU A 76 -1.50 4.33 -27.43
CA GLU A 76 -1.91 5.68 -27.83
C GLU A 76 -0.92 6.73 -27.33
N LYS A 77 -0.66 7.74 -28.16
CA LYS A 77 0.19 8.89 -27.82
C LYS A 77 -0.67 10.01 -27.22
N GLY A 78 -0.03 10.90 -26.46
CA GLY A 78 -0.66 12.14 -25.99
C GLY A 78 -1.65 11.97 -24.84
N MET A 79 -1.63 10.84 -24.14
CA MET A 79 -2.50 10.60 -22.99
C MET A 79 -2.17 11.57 -21.84
N ALA A 80 -3.20 12.19 -21.26
CA ALA A 80 -3.01 13.04 -20.08
C ALA A 80 -2.68 12.18 -18.84
N PHE A 81 -1.99 12.75 -17.84
CA PHE A 81 -1.61 12.02 -16.63
C PHE A 81 -2.78 11.34 -15.92
N SER A 82 -3.92 12.03 -15.79
CA SER A 82 -5.13 11.48 -15.15
C SER A 82 -5.64 10.23 -15.88
N GLU A 83 -5.64 10.28 -17.21
CA GLU A 83 -6.09 9.18 -18.08
C GLU A 83 -5.11 8.02 -18.06
N PHE A 84 -3.82 8.32 -18.05
CA PHE A 84 -2.75 7.32 -17.93
C PHE A 84 -2.80 6.60 -16.59
N SER A 85 -3.00 7.36 -15.51
CA SER A 85 -3.12 6.80 -14.17
C SER A 85 -4.30 5.83 -14.09
N GLY A 86 -5.49 6.21 -14.56
CA GLY A 86 -6.61 5.26 -14.64
C GLY A 86 -6.34 4.09 -15.59
N TYR A 87 -5.63 4.30 -16.70
CA TYR A 87 -5.22 3.23 -17.61
C TYR A 87 -4.35 2.18 -16.90
N LEU A 88 -3.42 2.56 -16.02
CA LEU A 88 -2.59 1.60 -15.30
C LEU A 88 -3.44 0.58 -14.54
N PHE A 89 -4.54 1.02 -13.93
CA PHE A 89 -5.45 0.18 -13.16
C PHE A 89 -6.45 -0.58 -14.03
N PHE A 90 -7.13 0.10 -14.95
CA PHE A 90 -8.24 -0.49 -15.73
C PHE A 90 -7.81 -1.17 -17.02
N GLY A 91 -6.68 -0.76 -17.61
CA GLY A 91 -6.27 -1.17 -18.96
C GLY A 91 -7.01 -0.49 -20.10
N GLU A 92 -7.83 0.50 -19.77
CA GLU A 92 -8.56 1.33 -20.73
C GLU A 92 -8.53 2.80 -20.25
N LYS A 93 -8.70 3.72 -21.20
CA LYS A 93 -8.60 5.15 -20.96
C LYS A 93 -9.72 5.62 -20.04
N ARG A 94 -9.37 5.97 -18.80
CA ARG A 94 -10.30 6.47 -17.76
C ARG A 94 -9.55 7.41 -16.83
N PRO A 95 -10.21 8.39 -16.21
CA PRO A 95 -9.56 9.20 -15.20
C PRO A 95 -9.34 8.42 -13.90
N TRP A 96 -8.26 8.74 -13.20
CA TRP A 96 -7.78 7.98 -12.03
C TRP A 96 -8.81 7.83 -10.89
N TYR A 97 -9.66 8.83 -10.66
CA TYR A 97 -10.63 8.80 -9.55
C TYR A 97 -11.70 7.71 -9.72
N HIS A 98 -11.84 7.12 -10.92
CA HIS A 98 -12.73 5.97 -11.14
C HIS A 98 -12.32 4.74 -10.31
N MET A 99 -11.06 4.62 -9.90
CA MET A 99 -10.59 3.49 -9.07
C MET A 99 -11.27 3.45 -7.70
N LEU A 100 -11.84 4.57 -7.23
CA LEU A 100 -12.53 4.63 -5.94
C LEU A 100 -13.85 3.86 -5.95
N TYR A 101 -14.44 3.60 -7.12
CA TYR A 101 -15.77 2.99 -7.24
C TYR A 101 -15.90 1.94 -8.36
N HIS A 102 -14.85 1.68 -9.14
CA HIS A 102 -14.86 0.66 -10.19
C HIS A 102 -13.84 -0.46 -9.93
N ILE A 103 -14.29 -1.69 -10.15
CA ILE A 103 -13.44 -2.89 -10.09
C ILE A 103 -12.70 -3.06 -11.43
N PRO A 104 -11.41 -3.36 -11.40
CA PRO A 104 -10.63 -3.56 -12.62
C PRO A 104 -10.88 -4.94 -13.25
N LYS A 105 -10.98 -4.98 -14.58
CA LYS A 105 -11.38 -6.20 -15.34
C LYS A 105 -10.28 -7.25 -15.51
N GLY A 106 -9.00 -6.86 -15.43
CA GLY A 106 -7.87 -7.73 -15.79
C GLY A 106 -7.04 -8.20 -14.59
N LEU A 107 -7.21 -9.46 -14.16
CA LEU A 107 -6.52 -10.01 -12.99
C LEU A 107 -4.98 -9.90 -13.07
N LYS A 108 -4.39 -10.16 -14.24
CA LYS A 108 -2.95 -10.07 -14.45
C LYS A 108 -2.41 -8.64 -14.23
N ARG A 109 -3.12 -7.63 -14.76
CA ARG A 109 -2.79 -6.21 -14.56
C ARG A 109 -2.94 -5.82 -13.10
N ASN A 110 -4.04 -6.26 -12.46
CA ASN A 110 -4.29 -6.00 -11.05
C ASN A 110 -3.19 -6.55 -10.16
N VAL A 111 -2.76 -7.79 -10.41
CA VAL A 111 -1.64 -8.41 -9.69
C VAL A 111 -0.36 -7.57 -9.82
N GLN A 112 -0.05 -7.08 -11.02
CA GLN A 112 1.13 -6.25 -11.27
C GLN A 112 1.05 -4.88 -10.58
N VAL A 113 -0.11 -4.25 -10.61
CA VAL A 113 -0.35 -2.95 -9.98
C VAL A 113 -0.37 -3.07 -8.45
N MET A 114 -1.15 -4.00 -7.91
CA MET A 114 -1.22 -4.27 -6.47
C MET A 114 0.10 -4.77 -5.91
N GLY A 115 0.91 -5.46 -6.73
CA GLY A 115 2.28 -5.81 -6.41
C GLY A 115 3.21 -4.61 -6.21
N VAL A 116 2.81 -3.39 -6.58
CA VAL A 116 3.51 -2.16 -6.19
C VAL A 116 2.79 -1.45 -5.07
N ILE A 117 1.49 -1.22 -5.24
CA ILE A 117 0.73 -0.35 -4.34
C ILE A 117 0.66 -0.92 -2.92
N LEU A 118 0.38 -2.22 -2.77
CA LEU A 118 0.21 -2.82 -1.44
C LEU A 118 1.51 -2.86 -0.64
N PRO A 119 2.68 -3.28 -1.19
CA PRO A 119 3.93 -3.28 -0.43
C PRO A 119 4.36 -1.89 0.03
N TYR A 120 4.31 -0.87 -0.84
CA TYR A 120 4.69 0.48 -0.43
C TYR A 120 3.66 1.11 0.51
N GLY A 121 2.37 0.85 0.30
CA GLY A 121 1.30 1.26 1.21
C GLY A 121 1.47 0.66 2.61
N LEU A 122 1.72 -0.65 2.70
CA LEU A 122 2.00 -1.33 3.97
C LEU A 122 3.31 -0.86 4.60
N ALA A 123 4.34 -0.55 3.82
CA ALA A 123 5.59 -0.01 4.33
C ALA A 123 5.39 1.38 4.96
N PHE A 124 4.58 2.24 4.33
CA PHE A 124 4.19 3.53 4.88
C PHE A 124 3.35 3.37 6.15
N ALA A 125 2.34 2.48 6.13
CA ALA A 125 1.56 2.17 7.32
C ALA A 125 2.43 1.62 8.47
N GLY A 126 3.44 0.81 8.15
CA GLY A 126 4.45 0.33 9.07
C GLY A 126 5.28 1.44 9.71
N LEU A 127 5.68 2.44 8.92
CA LEU A 127 6.36 3.63 9.45
C LEU A 127 5.46 4.40 10.41
N VAL A 128 4.23 4.71 9.98
CA VAL A 128 3.26 5.47 10.79
C VAL A 128 2.96 4.76 12.10
N SER A 129 2.69 3.45 12.08
CA SER A 129 2.35 2.71 13.29
C SER A 129 3.56 2.54 14.21
N THR A 130 4.76 2.33 13.67
CA THR A 130 6.00 2.28 14.47
C THR A 130 6.26 3.61 15.19
N LEU A 131 6.11 4.75 14.49
CA LEU A 131 6.25 6.08 15.10
C LEU A 131 5.17 6.36 16.13
N MET A 132 3.92 5.96 15.86
CA MET A 132 2.82 6.04 16.83
C MET A 132 3.15 5.27 18.10
N TRP A 133 3.55 4.00 18.00
CA TRP A 133 3.91 3.17 19.15
C TRP A 133 5.11 3.73 19.91
N TYR A 134 6.12 4.21 19.19
CA TYR A 134 7.24 4.91 19.79
C TYR A 134 6.79 6.14 20.60
N GLY A 135 5.90 6.97 20.05
CA GLY A 135 5.35 8.12 20.75
C GLY A 135 4.54 7.75 21.99
N ILE A 136 3.71 6.71 21.90
CA ILE A 136 2.89 6.23 23.03
C ILE A 136 3.75 5.69 24.18
N TYR A 137 4.83 4.97 23.84
CA TYR A 137 5.68 4.28 24.81
C TYR A 137 6.79 5.16 25.37
N PHE A 138 7.56 5.84 24.53
CA PHE A 138 8.76 6.57 24.93
C PHE A 138 8.53 8.07 25.14
N LEU A 139 7.50 8.67 24.54
CA LEU A 139 7.21 10.11 24.62
C LEU A 139 5.77 10.41 25.05
N PRO A 140 5.25 9.80 26.13
CA PRO A 140 3.83 9.82 26.45
C PRO A 140 3.28 11.22 26.71
N GLU A 141 4.02 12.07 27.42
CA GLU A 141 3.58 13.44 27.76
C GLU A 141 3.49 14.35 26.53
N LEU A 142 4.37 14.14 25.54
CA LEU A 142 4.38 14.92 24.31
C LEU A 142 3.36 14.40 23.29
N TYR A 143 3.20 13.08 23.19
CA TYR A 143 2.43 12.46 22.10
C TYR A 143 0.95 12.27 22.43
N ARG A 144 0.62 11.79 23.64
CA ARG A 144 -0.76 11.41 23.99
C ARG A 144 -1.78 12.56 23.87
N PRO A 145 -1.46 13.83 24.20
CA PRO A 145 -2.42 14.94 24.03
C PRO A 145 -2.89 15.16 22.58
N TYR A 146 -2.08 14.76 21.60
CA TYR A 146 -2.37 14.93 20.18
C TYR A 146 -2.75 13.62 19.47
N HIS A 147 -2.71 12.49 20.18
CA HIS A 147 -3.04 11.20 19.60
C HIS A 147 -4.53 11.12 19.27
N SER A 148 -4.85 10.84 18.01
CA SER A 148 -6.22 10.69 17.53
C SER A 148 -6.29 9.57 16.50
N VAL A 149 -7.19 8.61 16.72
CA VAL A 149 -7.46 7.52 15.78
C VAL A 149 -7.87 8.07 14.41
N PHE A 150 -8.72 9.10 14.40
CA PHE A 150 -9.15 9.77 13.17
C PHE A 150 -7.98 10.40 12.40
N ALA A 151 -7.04 11.03 13.11
CA ALA A 151 -5.86 11.62 12.49
C ALA A 151 -4.95 10.54 11.88
N ILE A 152 -4.74 9.42 12.58
CA ILE A 152 -3.96 8.28 12.07
C ILE A 152 -4.62 7.69 10.82
N TRP A 153 -5.94 7.45 10.85
CA TRP A 153 -6.66 6.90 9.71
C TRP A 153 -6.64 7.85 8.51
N THR A 154 -6.78 9.15 8.74
CA THR A 154 -6.65 10.18 7.70
C THR A 154 -5.25 10.14 7.08
N LEU A 155 -4.20 10.08 7.91
CA LEU A 155 -2.81 10.00 7.45
C LEU A 155 -2.56 8.75 6.60
N LEU A 156 -3.07 7.59 7.04
CA LEU A 156 -2.98 6.34 6.29
C LEU A 156 -3.72 6.42 4.95
N GLY A 157 -4.93 6.96 4.93
CA GLY A 157 -5.72 7.15 3.71
C GLY A 157 -5.05 8.07 2.70
N LEU A 158 -4.53 9.22 3.16
CA LEU A 158 -3.76 10.14 2.32
C LEU A 158 -2.47 9.50 1.80
N GLY A 159 -1.78 8.71 2.64
CA GLY A 159 -0.59 7.96 2.25
C GLY A 159 -0.85 6.93 1.16
N CYS A 160 -1.99 6.24 1.19
CA CYS A 160 -2.41 5.32 0.13
C CYS A 160 -2.64 6.07 -1.20
N ILE A 161 -3.33 7.21 -1.17
CA ILE A 161 -3.55 8.04 -2.37
C ILE A 161 -2.22 8.57 -2.91
N ALA A 162 -1.35 9.08 -2.04
CA ALA A 162 -0.04 9.59 -2.43
C ALA A 162 0.83 8.49 -3.06
N SER A 163 0.85 7.30 -2.46
CA SER A 163 1.58 6.13 -2.99
C SER A 163 1.12 5.76 -4.40
N TRP A 164 -0.19 5.80 -4.64
CA TRP A 164 -0.76 5.61 -5.97
C TRP A 164 -0.28 6.67 -6.96
N LEU A 165 -0.42 7.94 -6.61
CA LEU A 165 -0.07 9.06 -7.50
C LEU A 165 1.42 9.09 -7.84
N ILE A 166 2.29 8.81 -6.87
CA ILE A 166 3.74 8.70 -7.07
C ILE A 166 4.06 7.54 -8.02
N PHE A 167 3.47 6.37 -7.80
CA PHE A 167 3.65 5.22 -8.69
C PHE A 167 3.20 5.55 -10.12
N ALA A 168 1.99 6.11 -10.26
CA ALA A 168 1.44 6.49 -11.55
C ALA A 168 2.33 7.52 -12.26
N TRP A 169 2.90 8.47 -11.52
CA TRP A 169 3.79 9.49 -12.05
C TRP A 169 5.09 8.88 -12.59
N VAL A 170 5.71 7.98 -11.82
CA VAL A 170 6.93 7.27 -12.25
C VAL A 170 6.69 6.45 -13.51
N GLU A 171 5.54 5.78 -13.62
CA GLU A 171 5.18 5.04 -14.84
C GLU A 171 4.83 5.98 -16.01
N PHE A 172 4.25 7.14 -15.74
CA PHE A 172 3.93 8.13 -16.75
C PHE A 172 5.18 8.72 -17.39
N ASP A 173 6.20 9.03 -16.58
CA ASP A 173 7.49 9.51 -17.10
C ASP A 173 8.16 8.44 -17.98
N LYS A 174 8.11 7.16 -17.58
CA LYS A 174 8.60 6.05 -18.44
C LYS A 174 7.85 5.98 -19.76
N TYR A 175 6.53 6.13 -19.73
CA TYR A 175 5.70 6.16 -20.93
C TYR A 175 6.07 7.33 -21.85
N ARG A 176 6.22 8.55 -21.31
CA ARG A 176 6.62 9.74 -22.09
C ARG A 176 7.98 9.55 -22.75
N LEU A 177 8.95 8.95 -22.05
CA LEU A 177 10.26 8.64 -22.61
C LEU A 177 10.18 7.62 -23.74
N LYS A 178 9.38 6.56 -23.59
CA LYS A 178 9.15 5.57 -24.66
C LYS A 178 8.50 6.18 -25.89
N VAL A 179 7.50 7.05 -25.71
CA VAL A 179 6.85 7.75 -26.83
C VAL A 179 7.85 8.63 -27.57
N LYS A 180 8.66 9.41 -26.83
CA LYS A 180 9.72 10.25 -27.42
C LYS A 180 10.78 9.45 -28.19
N ALA A 181 11.23 8.32 -27.64
CA ALA A 181 12.19 7.45 -28.32
C ALA A 181 11.62 6.91 -29.64
N LYS A 182 10.37 6.43 -29.61
CA LYS A 182 9.66 5.98 -30.81
C LYS A 182 9.48 7.08 -31.85
N ASP A 183 9.19 8.31 -31.41
CA ASP A 183 9.09 9.48 -32.31
C ASP A 183 10.44 9.87 -32.93
N ALA A 184 11.54 9.61 -32.22
CA ALA A 184 12.91 9.81 -32.70
C ALA A 184 13.44 8.65 -33.56
N GLY A 185 12.66 7.58 -33.78
CA GLY A 185 13.09 6.40 -34.52
C GLY A 185 14.10 5.51 -33.79
N ILE A 186 14.18 5.61 -32.45
CA ILE A 186 15.07 4.84 -31.57
C ILE A 186 14.29 3.71 -30.88
#